data_AF-A0A1G8W5E7-F1
#
_entry.id   AF-A0A1G8W5E7-F1
#
_cell.length_a   1.000
_cell.length_b   1.000
_cell.length_c   1.000
_cell.angle_alpha   90.00
_cell.angle_beta   90.00
_cell.angle_gamma   90.00
#
_symmetry.space_group_name_H-M   'P 1'
#
loop_
_entity.id
_entity.type
_entity.pdbx_description
1 polymer ?
#
loop_
_entity_poly.entity_id
_entity_poly.type
_entity_poly.pdbx_seq_one_letter_code
_entity_poly.pdbx_strand_id
1 'polypeptide(L)'
;MPFELAETWTQRSLQMQVVKDKCNEIINLLELPETDARSQGFIHVRQLCNTIALVGIKIMQQAEHKDNHAYIMHILRLQNEEGLLSFLNDLSPNSKASFITMVQFSFENCVEQTLCNIDGVGAQGGFSKGVRKILEVSGVEEPDRKHEIISVPSLIRNSLHLGGVHSRNDKIIELGGEPYVFKRGGRVECASWSHVMYCIYSALKVYQEIFLSESIRAIPHVPVVD
;
A
#
# COMPACT_ATOMS: atom_id res chain seq x y z
N MET A 1 7.58 -7.81 -11.25
CA MET A 1 6.66 -7.15 -12.19
C MET A 1 7.33 -5.88 -12.69
N PRO A 2 7.54 -5.70 -14.00
CA PRO A 2 7.88 -4.39 -14.57
C PRO A 2 6.72 -3.42 -14.34
N PHE A 3 7.00 -2.13 -14.20
CA PHE A 3 5.92 -1.14 -14.14
C PHE A 3 5.24 -1.03 -15.51
N GLU A 4 3.91 -1.06 -15.52
CA GLU A 4 3.10 -0.80 -16.70
C GLU A 4 1.83 -0.07 -16.26
N LEU A 5 1.53 1.05 -16.92
CA LEU A 5 0.29 1.77 -16.67
C LEU A 5 -0.87 0.95 -17.24
N ALA A 6 -1.81 0.57 -16.37
CA ALA A 6 -3.01 -0.11 -16.81
C ALA A 6 -3.92 0.87 -17.57
N GLU A 7 -4.31 0.49 -18.78
CA GLU A 7 -5.27 1.21 -19.61
C GLU A 7 -6.71 0.96 -19.14
N THR A 8 -7.01 -0.26 -18.69
CA THR A 8 -8.35 -0.72 -18.31
C THR A 8 -8.48 -1.03 -16.81
N TRP A 9 -9.71 -1.01 -16.26
CA TRP A 9 -9.94 -1.48 -14.89
C TRP A 9 -9.72 -2.99 -14.70
N THR A 10 -9.84 -3.78 -15.76
CA THR A 10 -9.48 -5.20 -15.75
C THR A 10 -7.99 -5.37 -15.45
N GLN A 11 -7.12 -4.64 -16.14
CA GLN A 11 -5.68 -4.64 -15.88
C GLN A 11 -5.36 -4.16 -14.46
N ARG A 12 -6.05 -3.13 -13.95
CA ARG A 12 -5.90 -2.67 -12.55
C ARG A 12 -6.28 -3.75 -11.54
N SER A 13 -7.32 -4.53 -11.82
CA SER A 13 -7.70 -5.70 -10.99
C SER A 13 -6.61 -6.76 -10.99
N LEU A 14 -5.96 -7.02 -12.14
CA LEU A 14 -4.84 -7.95 -12.23
C LEU A 14 -3.62 -7.46 -11.44
N GLN A 15 -3.29 -6.17 -11.52
CA GLN A 15 -2.20 -5.57 -10.73
C GLN A 15 -2.44 -5.71 -9.23
N MET A 16 -3.69 -5.53 -8.78
CA MET A 16 -4.07 -5.80 -7.39
C MET A 16 -3.91 -7.29 -7.03
N GLN A 17 -4.23 -8.21 -7.95
CA GLN A 17 -4.01 -9.64 -7.73
C GLN A 17 -2.52 -9.96 -7.55
N VAL A 18 -1.62 -9.33 -8.32
CA VAL A 18 -0.16 -9.48 -8.16
C VAL A 18 0.30 -9.03 -6.76
N VAL A 19 -0.26 -7.97 -6.20
CA VAL A 19 0.03 -7.54 -4.82
C VAL A 19 -0.43 -8.61 -3.81
N LYS A 20 -1.62 -9.18 -4.00
CA LYS A 20 -2.13 -10.27 -3.13
C LYS A 20 -1.26 -11.51 -3.20
N ASP A 21 -0.88 -11.91 -4.40
CA ASP A 21 -0.03 -13.08 -4.62
C ASP A 21 1.34 -12.87 -3.98
N LYS A 22 1.87 -11.64 -4.05
CA LYS A 22 3.10 -11.28 -3.34
C LYS A 22 2.98 -11.40 -1.82
N CYS A 23 1.86 -10.98 -1.23
CA CYS A 23 1.63 -11.20 0.20
C CYS A 23 1.60 -12.70 0.54
N ASN A 24 0.91 -13.53 -0.27
CA ASN A 24 0.85 -14.98 -0.05
C ASN A 24 2.25 -15.63 -0.16
N GLU A 25 3.04 -15.23 -1.15
CA GLU A 25 4.43 -15.67 -1.30
C GLU A 25 5.23 -15.38 -0.03
N ILE A 26 5.15 -14.16 0.48
CA ILE A 26 5.89 -13.76 1.69
C ILE A 26 5.41 -14.54 2.91
N ILE A 27 4.10 -14.66 3.13
CA ILE A 27 3.53 -15.44 4.24
C ILE A 27 4.05 -16.88 4.22
N ASN A 28 4.09 -17.51 3.05
CA ASN A 28 4.60 -18.87 2.89
C ASN A 28 6.10 -18.97 3.18
N LEU A 29 6.89 -17.96 2.76
CA LEU A 29 8.33 -17.92 3.01
C LEU A 29 8.70 -17.64 4.46
N LEU A 30 7.84 -16.93 5.20
CA LEU A 30 8.07 -16.65 6.61
C LEU A 30 7.98 -17.92 7.46
N GLU A 31 7.12 -18.87 7.08
CA GLU A 31 6.87 -20.11 7.85
C GLU A 31 6.46 -19.84 9.32
N LEU A 32 5.79 -18.72 9.56
CA LEU A 32 5.34 -18.28 10.88
C LEU A 32 3.84 -18.54 11.08
N PRO A 33 3.38 -18.78 12.32
CA PRO A 33 1.96 -18.92 12.58
C PRO A 33 1.20 -17.66 12.20
N GLU A 34 -0.10 -17.80 11.89
CA GLU A 34 -0.94 -16.64 11.61
C GLU A 34 -1.02 -15.69 12.81
N THR A 35 -0.79 -16.15 14.04
CA THR A 35 -0.78 -15.27 15.24
C THR A 35 0.51 -14.46 15.40
N ASP A 36 1.49 -14.60 14.51
CA ASP A 36 2.70 -13.77 14.52
C ASP A 36 2.44 -12.40 13.86
N ALA A 37 2.86 -11.33 14.52
CA ALA A 37 2.66 -9.96 14.03
C ALA A 37 3.24 -9.75 12.62
N ARG A 38 4.34 -10.45 12.29
CA ARG A 38 4.97 -10.40 10.95
C ARG A 38 4.01 -10.97 9.90
N SER A 39 3.45 -12.16 10.14
CA SER A 39 2.44 -12.77 9.27
C SER A 39 1.17 -11.92 9.17
N GLN A 40 0.68 -11.39 10.30
CA GLN A 40 -0.53 -10.56 10.33
C GLN A 40 -0.41 -9.31 9.47
N GLY A 41 0.74 -8.64 9.46
CA GLY A 41 0.97 -7.49 8.58
C GLY A 41 0.65 -7.80 7.12
N PHE A 42 1.16 -8.91 6.58
CA PHE A 42 0.90 -9.32 5.20
C PHE A 42 -0.51 -9.87 4.98
N ILE A 43 -1.07 -10.59 5.95
CA ILE A 43 -2.46 -11.09 5.92
C ILE A 43 -3.44 -9.92 5.82
N HIS A 44 -3.26 -8.87 6.64
CA HIS A 44 -4.08 -7.67 6.60
C HIS A 44 -3.98 -6.97 5.25
N VAL A 45 -2.77 -6.77 4.71
CA VAL A 45 -2.59 -6.15 3.39
C VAL A 45 -3.31 -6.93 2.29
N ARG A 46 -3.21 -8.27 2.32
CA ARG A 46 -3.95 -9.16 1.41
C ARG A 46 -5.46 -8.98 1.54
N GLN A 47 -5.97 -8.91 2.77
CA GLN A 47 -7.40 -8.69 3.02
C GLN A 47 -7.86 -7.30 2.56
N LEU A 48 -7.08 -6.26 2.79
CA LEU A 48 -7.35 -4.88 2.34
C LEU A 48 -7.41 -4.77 0.81
N CYS A 49 -6.66 -5.61 0.09
CA CYS A 49 -6.80 -5.73 -1.36
C CYS A 49 -8.21 -6.26 -1.72
N ASN A 50 -8.73 -7.27 -1.02
CA ASN A 50 -10.04 -7.85 -1.29
C ASN A 50 -11.21 -6.95 -0.87
N THR A 51 -11.01 -6.05 0.09
CA THR A 51 -12.08 -5.21 0.64
C THR A 51 -12.03 -3.79 0.08
N ILE A 52 -10.97 -3.03 0.37
CA ILE A 52 -10.91 -1.59 0.04
C ILE A 52 -10.57 -1.38 -1.43
N ALA A 53 -9.52 -2.03 -1.93
CA ALA A 53 -9.07 -1.83 -3.30
C ALA A 53 -10.04 -2.45 -4.31
N LEU A 54 -10.41 -3.72 -4.12
CA LEU A 54 -11.24 -4.47 -5.06
C LEU A 54 -12.62 -3.84 -5.26
N VAL A 55 -13.29 -3.40 -4.18
CA VAL A 55 -14.62 -2.80 -4.29
C VAL A 55 -14.58 -1.52 -5.13
N GLY A 56 -13.64 -0.61 -4.83
CA GLY A 56 -13.46 0.62 -5.60
C GLY A 56 -13.15 0.33 -7.08
N ILE A 57 -12.21 -0.58 -7.34
CA ILE A 57 -11.85 -0.99 -8.71
C ILE A 57 -13.04 -1.62 -9.45
N LYS A 58 -13.82 -2.47 -8.80
CA LYS A 58 -14.95 -3.16 -9.45
C LYS A 58 -16.10 -2.22 -9.76
N ILE A 59 -16.42 -1.29 -8.87
CA ILE A 59 -17.47 -0.30 -9.14
C ILE A 59 -17.06 0.56 -10.34
N MET A 60 -15.80 1.03 -10.37
CA MET A 60 -15.30 1.82 -11.50
C MET A 60 -15.25 1.00 -12.81
N GLN A 61 -14.88 -0.28 -12.73
CA GLN A 61 -14.94 -1.21 -13.87
C GLN A 61 -16.35 -1.35 -14.43
N GLN A 62 -17.35 -1.54 -13.56
CA GLN A 62 -18.74 -1.65 -14.01
C GLN A 62 -19.22 -0.33 -14.63
N ALA A 63 -18.82 0.80 -14.06
CA ALA A 63 -19.21 2.13 -14.53
C ALA A 63 -18.59 2.54 -15.89
N GLU A 64 -17.53 1.86 -16.38
CA GLU A 64 -17.03 2.07 -17.74
C GLU A 64 -18.07 1.71 -18.81
N HIS A 65 -18.96 0.76 -18.51
CA HIS A 65 -20.03 0.35 -19.40
C HIS A 65 -21.31 1.11 -19.05
N LYS A 66 -21.77 2.00 -19.94
CA LYS A 66 -22.98 2.81 -19.74
C LYS A 66 -24.23 1.98 -19.42
N ASP A 67 -24.34 0.78 -19.99
CA ASP A 67 -25.45 -0.14 -19.75
C ASP A 67 -25.56 -0.56 -18.27
N ASN A 68 -24.49 -0.46 -17.49
CA ASN A 68 -24.48 -0.76 -16.07
C ASN A 68 -24.86 0.44 -15.18
N HIS A 69 -24.96 1.66 -15.73
CA HIS A 69 -25.18 2.86 -14.92
C HIS A 69 -26.50 2.79 -14.15
N ALA A 70 -27.59 2.36 -14.80
CA ALA A 70 -28.90 2.20 -14.17
C ALA A 70 -28.85 1.23 -12.97
N TYR A 71 -28.12 0.13 -13.12
CA TYR A 71 -27.93 -0.86 -12.06
C TYR A 71 -27.12 -0.30 -10.88
N ILE A 72 -26.00 0.37 -11.16
CA ILE A 72 -25.15 0.98 -10.12
C ILE A 72 -25.92 2.07 -9.37
N MET A 73 -26.62 2.95 -10.09
CA MET A 73 -27.46 4.00 -9.49
C MET A 73 -28.55 3.40 -8.61
N HIS A 74 -29.19 2.31 -9.03
CA HIS A 74 -30.20 1.63 -8.23
C HIS A 74 -29.64 1.11 -6.90
N ILE A 75 -28.50 0.42 -6.92
CA ILE A 75 -27.86 -0.12 -5.71
C ILE A 75 -27.43 0.99 -4.76
N LEU A 76 -26.85 2.06 -5.31
CA LEU A 76 -26.35 3.20 -4.54
C LEU A 76 -27.45 4.23 -4.20
N ARG A 77 -28.70 3.99 -4.65
CA ARG A 77 -29.85 4.89 -4.48
C ARG A 77 -29.63 6.31 -5.02
N LEU A 78 -28.86 6.41 -6.10
CA LEU A 78 -28.58 7.66 -6.80
C LEU A 78 -29.77 7.99 -7.72
N GLN A 79 -30.10 9.28 -7.80
CA GLN A 79 -31.30 9.74 -8.51
C GLN A 79 -31.05 10.00 -10.00
N ASN A 80 -29.81 10.28 -10.39
CA ASN A 80 -29.44 10.67 -11.75
C ASN A 80 -27.96 10.41 -12.04
N GLU A 81 -27.58 10.55 -13.31
CA GLU A 81 -26.22 10.31 -13.81
C GLU A 81 -25.20 11.30 -13.23
N GLU A 82 -25.61 12.55 -12.96
CA GLU A 82 -24.75 13.53 -12.28
C GLU A 82 -24.32 13.04 -10.89
N GLY A 83 -25.25 12.47 -10.13
CA GLY A 83 -24.97 11.84 -8.85
C GLY A 83 -24.01 10.66 -8.96
N LEU A 84 -24.12 9.85 -10.04
CA LEU A 84 -23.17 8.77 -10.32
C LEU A 84 -21.77 9.31 -10.62
N LEU A 85 -21.64 10.30 -11.50
CA LEU A 85 -20.36 10.89 -11.85
C LEU A 85 -19.69 11.53 -10.63
N SER A 86 -20.46 12.26 -9.80
CA SER A 86 -20.00 12.82 -8.53
C SER A 86 -19.48 11.73 -7.59
N PHE A 87 -20.27 10.67 -7.39
CA PHE A 87 -19.89 9.52 -6.57
C PHE A 87 -18.59 8.86 -7.05
N LEU A 88 -18.42 8.63 -8.36
CA LEU A 88 -17.22 8.00 -8.92
C LEU A 88 -15.98 8.90 -8.78
N ASN A 89 -16.15 10.22 -8.94
CA ASN A 89 -15.09 11.20 -8.76
C ASN A 89 -14.56 11.21 -7.31
N ASP A 90 -15.44 10.99 -6.33
CA ASP A 90 -15.06 10.91 -4.92
C ASP A 90 -14.53 9.51 -4.54
N LEU A 91 -15.16 8.45 -5.05
CA LEU A 91 -14.85 7.07 -4.70
C LEU A 91 -13.37 6.74 -4.97
N SER A 92 -12.88 7.01 -6.17
CA SER A 92 -11.52 6.62 -6.57
C SER A 92 -10.42 7.23 -5.69
N PRO A 93 -10.32 8.56 -5.49
CA PRO A 93 -9.30 9.13 -4.60
C PRO A 93 -9.49 8.71 -3.14
N ASN A 94 -10.72 8.63 -2.64
CA ASN A 94 -10.98 8.23 -1.26
C ASN A 94 -10.61 6.77 -1.01
N SER A 95 -11.01 5.84 -1.89
CA SER A 95 -10.63 4.43 -1.78
C SER A 95 -9.11 4.23 -1.84
N LYS A 96 -8.39 4.97 -2.70
CA LYS A 96 -6.92 4.93 -2.74
C LYS A 96 -6.31 5.43 -1.43
N ALA A 97 -6.77 6.58 -0.92
CA ALA A 97 -6.27 7.15 0.33
C ALA A 97 -6.52 6.21 1.52
N SER A 98 -7.74 5.67 1.64
CA SER A 98 -8.08 4.68 2.66
C SER A 98 -7.24 3.41 2.53
N PHE A 99 -7.11 2.86 1.32
CA PHE A 99 -6.33 1.64 1.08
C PHE A 99 -4.88 1.82 1.51
N ILE A 100 -4.21 2.88 1.03
CA ILE A 100 -2.82 3.16 1.38
C ILE A 100 -2.68 3.35 2.90
N THR A 101 -3.58 4.12 3.52
CA THR A 101 -3.55 4.38 4.96
C THR A 101 -3.60 3.08 5.76
N MET A 102 -4.55 2.20 5.45
CA MET A 102 -4.71 0.93 6.15
C MET A 102 -3.54 -0.04 5.93
N VAL A 103 -2.97 -0.04 4.72
CA VAL A 103 -1.74 -0.82 4.44
C VAL A 103 -0.57 -0.29 5.25
N GLN A 104 -0.41 1.03 5.35
CA GLN A 104 0.66 1.62 6.15
C GLN A 104 0.51 1.34 7.64
N PHE A 105 -0.69 1.39 8.20
CA PHE A 105 -0.92 1.00 9.60
C PHE A 105 -0.65 -0.49 9.84
N SER A 106 -1.03 -1.35 8.90
CA SER A 106 -0.73 -2.79 8.99
C SER A 106 0.78 -3.04 9.09
N PHE A 107 1.57 -2.34 8.27
CA PHE A 107 3.02 -2.45 8.34
C PHE A 107 3.66 -1.69 9.50
N GLU A 108 3.12 -0.56 9.92
CA GLU A 108 3.59 0.16 11.10
C GLU A 108 3.49 -0.73 12.34
N ASN A 109 2.32 -1.34 12.57
CA ASN A 109 2.10 -2.25 13.70
C ASN A 109 3.02 -3.48 13.61
N CYS A 110 3.12 -4.09 12.43
CA CYS A 110 4.04 -5.20 12.17
C CYS A 110 5.49 -4.86 12.51
N VAL A 111 5.96 -3.68 12.09
CA VAL A 111 7.33 -3.21 12.34
C VAL A 111 7.55 -2.90 13.82
N GLU A 112 6.67 -2.12 14.44
CA GLU A 112 6.82 -1.72 15.86
C GLU A 112 6.80 -2.95 16.78
N GLN A 113 5.90 -3.91 16.55
CA GLN A 113 5.87 -5.13 17.35
C GLN A 113 7.11 -6.00 17.14
N THR A 114 7.63 -6.08 15.91
CA THR A 114 8.89 -6.78 15.65
C THR A 114 10.03 -6.12 16.43
N LEU A 115 10.16 -4.78 16.36
CA LEU A 115 11.21 -4.03 17.06
C LEU A 115 11.11 -4.15 18.59
N CYS A 116 9.90 -4.20 19.14
CA CYS A 116 9.67 -4.43 20.58
C CYS A 116 10.16 -5.80 21.07
N ASN A 117 10.27 -6.78 20.17
CA ASN A 117 10.74 -8.13 20.49
C ASN A 117 12.23 -8.32 20.15
N ILE A 118 12.97 -7.22 19.92
CA ILE A 118 14.42 -7.21 19.78
C ILE A 118 15.03 -6.56 21.02
N ASP A 119 15.91 -7.31 21.69
CA ASP A 119 16.58 -6.87 22.92
C ASP A 119 17.26 -5.51 22.73
N GLY A 120 16.90 -4.56 23.61
CA GLY A 120 17.50 -3.22 23.63
C GLY A 120 17.04 -2.25 22.54
N VAL A 121 16.08 -2.62 21.67
CA VAL A 121 15.60 -1.74 20.59
C VAL A 121 14.31 -1.01 20.98
N GLY A 122 13.23 -1.74 21.27
CA GLY A 122 11.95 -1.18 21.68
C GLY A 122 11.20 -0.39 20.58
N ALA A 123 10.00 0.10 20.93
CA ALA A 123 9.15 0.91 20.05
C ALA A 123 9.80 2.26 19.70
N GLN A 124 9.56 2.75 18.47
CA GLN A 124 10.19 3.97 17.95
C GLN A 124 9.23 5.17 17.88
N GLY A 125 7.93 4.94 18.02
CA GLY A 125 6.91 5.99 18.08
C GLY A 125 6.63 6.64 16.74
N GLY A 126 6.57 5.84 15.66
CA GLY A 126 5.95 6.24 14.40
C GLY A 126 6.60 5.62 13.16
N PHE A 127 5.79 5.44 12.11
CA PHE A 127 6.14 4.74 10.86
C PHE A 127 7.55 5.01 10.33
N SER A 128 7.92 6.28 10.10
CA SER A 128 9.23 6.57 9.50
C SER A 128 10.41 6.22 10.41
N LYS A 129 10.25 6.30 11.73
CA LYS A 129 11.30 5.95 12.69
C LYS A 129 11.40 4.43 12.81
N GLY A 130 10.26 3.75 12.95
CA GLY A 130 10.18 2.29 12.95
C GLY A 130 10.80 1.67 11.70
N VAL A 131 10.43 2.16 10.51
CA VAL A 131 11.00 1.65 9.24
C VAL A 131 12.52 1.87 9.17
N ARG A 132 13.04 3.03 9.60
CA ARG A 132 14.50 3.25 9.63
C ARG A 132 15.18 2.28 10.59
N LYS A 133 14.62 2.09 11.78
CA LYS A 133 15.21 1.21 12.78
C LYS A 133 15.20 -0.25 12.36
N ILE A 134 14.11 -0.73 11.75
CA ILE A 134 14.05 -2.11 11.30
C ILE A 134 14.97 -2.37 10.09
N LEU A 135 15.15 -1.38 9.20
CA LEU A 135 16.15 -1.46 8.13
C LEU A 135 17.57 -1.57 8.71
N GLU A 136 17.91 -0.75 9.70
CA GLU A 136 19.20 -0.80 10.42
C GLU A 136 19.45 -2.17 11.07
N VAL A 137 18.48 -2.67 11.85
CA VAL A 137 18.62 -3.94 12.58
C VAL A 137 18.57 -5.15 11.66
N SER A 138 17.82 -5.08 10.56
CA SER A 138 17.75 -6.17 9.58
C SER A 138 19.06 -6.36 8.80
N GLY A 139 19.93 -5.35 8.76
CA GLY A 139 21.20 -5.40 8.04
C GLY A 139 21.05 -5.45 6.51
N VAL A 140 19.88 -5.06 5.98
CA VAL A 140 19.64 -5.08 4.53
C VAL A 140 20.51 -4.04 3.81
N GLU A 141 20.96 -4.38 2.60
CA GLU A 141 21.73 -3.47 1.76
C GLU A 141 20.92 -2.21 1.37
N GLU A 142 21.61 -1.09 1.12
CA GLU A 142 21.00 0.17 0.68
C GLU A 142 19.79 0.64 1.53
N PRO A 143 19.92 0.75 2.87
CA PRO A 143 18.80 1.03 3.77
C PRO A 143 18.11 2.37 3.46
N ASP A 144 18.86 3.41 3.08
CA ASP A 144 18.25 4.69 2.71
C ASP A 144 17.38 4.57 1.47
N ARG A 145 17.84 3.84 0.45
CA ARG A 145 17.07 3.61 -0.77
C ARG A 145 15.79 2.83 -0.49
N LYS A 146 15.87 1.80 0.35
CA LYS A 146 14.73 0.98 0.79
C LYS A 146 13.73 1.79 1.62
N HIS A 147 14.22 2.70 2.47
CA HIS A 147 13.38 3.66 3.19
C HIS A 147 12.59 4.56 2.23
N GLU A 148 13.22 5.03 1.15
CA GLU A 148 12.53 5.82 0.13
C GLU A 148 11.41 5.04 -0.56
N ILE A 149 11.67 3.80 -0.96
CA ILE A 149 10.67 2.92 -1.60
C ILE A 149 9.47 2.75 -0.68
N ILE A 150 9.70 2.39 0.59
CA ILE A 150 8.63 2.22 1.61
C ILE A 150 7.89 3.54 1.88
N SER A 151 8.52 4.69 1.67
CA SER A 151 7.91 6.00 1.90
C SER A 151 7.00 6.47 0.77
N VAL A 152 7.12 5.94 -0.45
CA VAL A 152 6.31 6.39 -1.61
C VAL A 152 4.80 6.34 -1.34
N PRO A 153 4.23 5.26 -0.77
CA PRO A 153 2.80 5.24 -0.40
C PRO A 153 2.40 6.42 0.50
N SER A 154 3.22 6.79 1.47
CA SER A 154 2.95 7.91 2.38
C SER A 154 2.85 9.25 1.64
N LEU A 155 3.69 9.45 0.61
CA LEU A 155 3.73 10.68 -0.18
C LEU A 155 2.47 10.79 -1.05
N ILE A 156 2.05 9.68 -1.67
CA ILE A 156 0.81 9.60 -2.44
C ILE A 156 -0.39 9.88 -1.53
N ARG A 157 -0.49 9.18 -0.39
CA ARG A 157 -1.58 9.36 0.59
C ARG A 157 -1.70 10.80 1.06
N ASN A 158 -0.58 11.39 1.50
CA ASN A 158 -0.57 12.78 1.98
C ASN A 158 -1.02 13.75 0.89
N SER A 159 -0.66 13.50 -0.36
CA SER A 159 -1.09 14.32 -1.49
C SER A 159 -2.59 14.13 -1.77
N LEU A 160 -3.10 12.89 -1.75
CA LEU A 160 -4.54 12.61 -1.92
C LEU A 160 -5.40 13.29 -0.85
N HIS A 161 -4.96 13.31 0.41
CA HIS A 161 -5.67 14.05 1.47
C HIS A 161 -5.72 15.56 1.25
N LEU A 162 -4.82 16.11 0.44
CA LEU A 162 -4.76 17.53 0.09
C LEU A 162 -5.30 17.78 -1.33
N GLY A 163 -6.33 17.02 -1.74
CA GLY A 163 -6.95 17.18 -3.06
C GLY A 163 -6.03 16.81 -4.23
N GLY A 164 -5.03 15.96 -3.98
CA GLY A 164 -4.01 15.57 -4.96
C GLY A 164 -2.84 16.55 -5.07
N VAL A 165 -2.65 17.47 -4.12
CA VAL A 165 -1.53 18.44 -4.12
C VAL A 165 -0.46 18.04 -3.12
N HIS A 166 0.81 17.97 -3.56
CA HIS A 166 1.93 17.67 -2.67
C HIS A 166 2.36 18.92 -1.90
N SER A 167 2.45 18.85 -0.58
CA SER A 167 2.75 20.01 0.28
C SER A 167 4.18 20.05 0.84
N ARG A 168 4.93 18.95 0.72
CA ARG A 168 6.30 18.86 1.25
C ARG A 168 7.32 19.27 0.18
N ASN A 169 8.60 19.22 0.53
CA ASN A 169 9.70 19.48 -0.40
C ASN A 169 9.63 18.58 -1.63
N ASP A 170 10.17 19.09 -2.74
CA ASP A 170 10.28 18.36 -3.99
C ASP A 170 11.01 17.04 -3.79
N LYS A 171 10.49 15.98 -4.40
CA LYS A 171 11.09 14.65 -4.35
C LYS A 171 10.80 13.89 -5.63
N ILE A 172 11.80 13.17 -6.13
CA ILE A 172 11.66 12.22 -7.23
C ILE A 172 12.18 10.88 -6.72
N ILE A 173 11.35 9.84 -6.83
CA ILE A 173 11.73 8.47 -6.46
C ILE A 173 11.45 7.60 -7.67
N GLU A 174 12.47 7.01 -8.26
CA GLU A 174 12.28 6.04 -9.34
C GLU A 174 11.85 4.70 -8.76
N LEU A 175 10.84 4.03 -9.30
CA LEU A 175 10.52 2.64 -8.95
C LEU A 175 10.47 1.83 -10.25
N GLY A 176 11.41 0.90 -10.43
CA GLY A 176 11.47 0.03 -11.61
C GLY A 176 11.42 0.77 -12.96
N GLY A 177 12.14 1.88 -13.07
CA GLY A 177 12.18 2.73 -14.26
C GLY A 177 11.11 3.81 -14.32
N GLU A 178 10.09 3.77 -13.46
CA GLU A 178 9.03 4.79 -13.42
C GLU A 178 9.35 5.89 -12.41
N PRO A 179 9.40 7.17 -12.80
CA PRO A 179 9.65 8.28 -11.89
C PRO A 179 8.38 8.70 -11.13
N TYR A 180 8.39 8.54 -9.80
CA TYR A 180 7.38 9.12 -8.92
C TYR A 180 7.79 10.54 -8.55
N VAL A 181 7.21 11.51 -9.26
CA VAL A 181 7.52 12.94 -9.11
C VAL A 181 6.54 13.61 -8.16
N PHE A 182 7.06 14.20 -7.08
CA PHE A 182 6.33 14.99 -6.09
C PHE A 182 6.89 16.42 -6.08
N LYS A 183 6.15 17.39 -6.62
CA LYS A 183 6.55 18.81 -6.63
C LYS A 183 5.72 19.60 -5.63
N ARG A 184 6.35 20.41 -4.79
CA ARG A 184 5.68 21.24 -3.79
C ARG A 184 4.68 22.18 -4.45
N GLY A 185 3.43 22.16 -3.96
CA GLY A 185 2.32 22.91 -4.52
C GLY A 185 1.80 22.36 -5.86
N GLY A 186 2.41 21.32 -6.41
CA GLY A 186 2.01 20.68 -7.66
C GLY A 186 1.02 19.55 -7.43
N ARG A 187 0.18 19.30 -8.44
CA ARG A 187 -0.68 18.11 -8.49
C ARG A 187 0.18 16.86 -8.71
N VAL A 188 -0.09 15.78 -7.98
CA VAL A 188 0.60 14.50 -8.18
C VAL A 188 -0.05 13.69 -9.31
N GLU A 189 0.74 13.34 -10.30
CA GLU A 189 0.33 12.48 -11.42
C GLU A 189 0.60 10.98 -11.13
N CYS A 190 1.56 10.70 -10.23
CA CYS A 190 1.94 9.34 -9.81
C CYS A 190 0.98 8.72 -8.77
N ALA A 191 -0.33 8.94 -8.92
CA ALA A 191 -1.36 8.53 -7.96
C ALA A 191 -2.52 7.72 -8.59
N SER A 192 -2.34 7.19 -9.80
CA SER A 192 -3.29 6.22 -10.38
C SER A 192 -3.29 4.89 -9.60
N TRP A 193 -4.32 4.06 -9.76
CA TRP A 193 -4.32 2.73 -9.12
C TRP A 193 -3.11 1.87 -9.52
N SER A 194 -2.60 2.00 -10.75
CA SER A 194 -1.37 1.31 -11.16
C SER A 194 -0.15 1.78 -10.38
N HIS A 195 -0.01 3.11 -10.18
CA HIS A 195 1.05 3.65 -9.34
C HIS A 195 0.97 3.15 -7.90
N VAL A 196 -0.26 3.10 -7.35
CA VAL A 196 -0.51 2.61 -5.99
C VAL A 196 -0.16 1.13 -5.87
N MET A 197 -0.67 0.27 -6.77
CA MET A 197 -0.37 -1.16 -6.72
C MET A 197 1.13 -1.43 -6.88
N TYR A 198 1.79 -0.69 -7.77
CA TYR A 198 3.21 -0.87 -8.01
C TYR A 198 4.09 -0.41 -6.84
N CYS A 199 3.78 0.72 -6.20
CA CYS A 199 4.56 1.18 -5.06
C CYS A 199 4.35 0.28 -3.84
N ILE A 200 3.14 -0.25 -3.61
CA ILE A 200 2.89 -1.27 -2.58
C ILE A 200 3.64 -2.57 -2.89
N TYR A 201 3.60 -3.05 -4.14
CA TYR A 201 4.37 -4.23 -4.55
C TYR A 201 5.88 -4.02 -4.32
N SER A 202 6.41 -2.84 -4.64
CA SER A 202 7.81 -2.50 -4.43
C SER A 202 8.17 -2.46 -2.94
N ALA A 203 7.29 -1.88 -2.10
CA ALA A 203 7.46 -1.90 -0.65
C ALA A 203 7.41 -3.32 -0.08
N LEU A 204 6.51 -4.19 -0.59
CA LEU A 204 6.43 -5.60 -0.19
C LEU A 204 7.74 -6.35 -0.44
N LYS A 205 8.44 -6.08 -1.55
CA LYS A 205 9.78 -6.66 -1.78
C LYS A 205 10.77 -6.24 -0.70
N VAL A 206 10.76 -4.97 -0.32
CA VAL A 206 11.64 -4.47 0.75
C VAL A 206 11.27 -5.12 2.09
N TYR A 207 9.98 -5.22 2.42
CA TYR A 207 9.55 -5.89 3.64
C TYR A 207 9.93 -7.38 3.64
N GLN A 208 9.83 -8.07 2.51
CA GLN A 208 10.30 -9.45 2.37
C GLN A 208 11.79 -9.56 2.72
N GLU A 209 12.64 -8.67 2.18
CA GLU A 209 14.07 -8.67 2.50
C GLU A 209 14.33 -8.41 3.98
N ILE A 210 13.60 -7.49 4.60
CA ILE A 210 13.69 -7.18 6.03
C ILE A 210 13.30 -8.42 6.87
N PHE A 211 12.12 -8.99 6.65
CA PHE A 211 11.59 -10.05 7.53
C PHE A 211 12.20 -11.42 7.26
N LEU A 212 12.85 -11.63 6.11
CA LEU A 212 13.64 -12.82 5.82
C LEU A 212 15.13 -12.66 6.17
N SER A 213 15.56 -11.50 6.67
CA SER A 213 16.94 -11.32 7.12
C SER A 213 17.24 -12.20 8.34
N GLU A 214 18.50 -12.60 8.49
CA GLU A 214 18.93 -13.50 9.57
C GLU A 214 18.58 -12.94 10.95
N SER A 215 18.83 -11.64 11.17
CA SER A 215 18.57 -10.99 12.46
C SER A 215 17.10 -10.94 12.83
N ILE A 216 16.20 -10.77 11.86
CA ILE A 216 14.76 -10.73 12.10
C ILE A 216 14.17 -12.14 12.21
N ARG A 217 14.69 -13.11 11.44
CA ARG A 217 14.29 -14.52 11.54
C ARG A 217 14.74 -15.18 12.84
N ALA A 218 15.79 -14.67 13.47
CA ALA A 218 16.24 -15.17 14.78
C ALA A 218 15.20 -14.98 15.89
N ILE A 219 14.23 -14.07 15.70
CA ILE A 219 13.13 -13.81 16.64
C ILE A 219 12.09 -14.94 16.51
N PRO A 220 11.93 -15.82 17.52
CA PRO A 220 11.12 -17.03 17.37
C PRO A 220 9.64 -16.74 17.15
N HIS A 221 9.08 -15.79 17.89
CA HIS A 221 7.70 -15.39 17.79
C HIS A 221 7.54 -13.91 18.17
N VAL A 222 6.75 -13.19 17.40
CA VAL A 222 6.35 -11.81 17.69
C VAL A 222 4.84 -11.81 17.98
N PRO A 223 4.39 -11.65 19.24
CA PRO A 223 2.98 -11.69 19.57
C PRO A 223 2.25 -10.46 19.04
N VAL A 224 1.01 -10.66 18.61
CA VAL A 224 0.08 -9.57 18.28
C VAL A 224 -0.41 -8.93 19.57
N VAL A 225 -0.11 -7.65 19.76
CA VAL A 225 -0.66 -6.84 20.86
C VAL A 225 -1.73 -5.90 20.32
N ASP A 226 -2.93 -5.98 20.88
CA ASP A 226 -4.07 -5.08 20.58
C ASP A 226 -3.92 -3.72 21.28
#